data_AF-A0ABD5SC43-F1
#
_entry.id   AF-A0ABD5SC43-F1
#
_cell.length_a   1.000
_cell.length_b   1.000
_cell.length_c   1.000
_cell.angle_alpha   90.00
_cell.angle_beta   90.00
_cell.angle_gamma   90.00
#
_symmetry.space_group_name_H-M   'P 1'
#
loop_
_entity.id
_entity.type
_entity.pdbx_description
1 polymer ?
#
loop_
_entity_poly.entity_id
_entity_poly.type
_entity_poly.pdbx_seq_one_letter_code
_entity_poly.pdbx_strand_id
1 'polypeptide(L)'
;MSESSESNETNPLMGYYRQYIGDPDRAVDVYAGFGLFFVGLGLGLVGVAVFLYSATLPPNSESMYAVRQVASVAAALGLPALLLGVVVLLPVDLRMLYLGAGGGAVCLAAIGLFVWAYPHAWNVTNPPDYSAQGVAVYSLGLVAVIGATGAALV
;
A
#
# COMPACT_ATOMS: atom_id res chain seq x y z
N MET A 1 19.61 65.75 -3.01
CA MET A 1 19.93 64.30 -3.03
C MET A 1 18.62 63.57 -2.81
N SER A 2 18.19 62.77 -3.79
CA SER A 2 17.04 61.85 -3.72
C SER A 2 17.24 60.86 -2.55
N GLU A 3 16.25 60.15 -2.00
CA GLU A 3 15.03 59.59 -2.57
C GLU A 3 14.07 59.26 -1.41
N SER A 4 12.79 59.52 -1.63
CA SER A 4 11.64 59.00 -0.92
C SER A 4 11.27 57.61 -1.46
N SER A 5 10.98 56.65 -0.58
CA SER A 5 9.89 55.64 -0.69
C SER A 5 10.10 54.61 0.44
N GLU A 6 9.16 54.39 1.37
CA GLU A 6 8.00 53.50 1.16
C GLU A 6 8.44 52.28 0.31
N SER A 7 8.45 51.06 0.80
CA SER A 7 7.30 50.39 1.35
C SER A 7 7.74 48.99 1.77
N ASN A 8 6.98 48.45 2.71
CA ASN A 8 6.81 47.03 2.95
C ASN A 8 6.11 46.40 1.73
N GLU A 9 6.71 46.57 0.54
CA GLU A 9 6.25 46.02 -0.73
C GLU A 9 6.58 44.54 -0.72
N THR A 10 5.56 43.78 -0.31
CA THR A 10 5.32 42.40 -0.68
C THR A 10 5.94 42.14 -2.04
N ASN A 11 7.15 41.58 -2.03
CA ASN A 11 7.94 41.38 -3.23
C ASN A 11 7.05 40.62 -4.23
N PRO A 12 6.68 41.20 -5.39
CA PRO A 12 5.77 40.56 -6.34
C PRO A 12 6.31 39.19 -6.77
N LEU A 13 7.62 38.99 -6.70
CA LEU A 13 8.28 37.70 -6.90
C LEU A 13 7.88 36.66 -5.84
N MET A 14 7.69 37.04 -4.58
CA MET A 14 7.14 36.15 -3.53
C MET A 14 5.66 35.84 -3.73
N GLY A 15 4.92 36.72 -4.41
CA GLY A 15 3.54 36.47 -4.87
C GLY A 15 3.50 35.47 -6.02
N TYR A 16 4.36 35.65 -7.02
CA TYR A 16 4.51 34.70 -8.13
C TYR A 16 5.03 33.33 -7.69
N TYR A 17 5.97 33.29 -6.74
CA TYR A 17 6.48 32.05 -6.15
C TYR A 17 5.35 31.27 -5.46
N ARG A 18 4.54 31.93 -4.62
CA ARG A 18 3.39 31.29 -3.96
C ARG A 18 2.31 30.82 -4.92
N GLN A 19 2.09 31.54 -6.02
CA GLN A 19 1.03 31.23 -6.99
C GLN A 19 1.40 30.09 -7.96
N TYR A 20 2.69 29.85 -8.22
CA TYR A 20 3.14 28.81 -9.15
C TYR A 20 3.86 27.63 -8.50
N ILE A 21 4.48 27.80 -7.34
CA ILE A 21 5.35 26.79 -6.72
C ILE A 21 4.65 26.08 -5.55
N GLY A 22 3.67 26.73 -4.90
CA GLY A 22 3.00 26.18 -3.72
C GLY A 22 3.95 26.16 -2.50
N ASP A 23 3.39 26.27 -1.29
CA ASP A 23 4.16 25.98 -0.07
C ASP A 23 4.67 24.53 -0.12
N PRO A 24 5.83 24.21 0.48
CA PRO A 24 6.49 22.91 0.38
C PRO A 24 5.77 21.83 1.21
N ASP A 25 4.51 21.53 0.90
CA ASP A 25 3.76 20.39 1.45
C ASP A 25 3.90 19.14 0.57
N ARG A 26 5.00 19.04 -0.18
CA ARG A 26 5.35 17.89 -1.05
C ARG A 26 6.31 16.90 -0.40
N ALA A 27 6.95 17.24 0.72
CA ALA A 27 7.94 16.36 1.35
C ALA A 27 7.27 15.15 2.03
N VAL A 28 6.14 15.37 2.69
CA VAL A 28 5.41 14.34 3.45
C VAL A 28 4.91 13.22 2.53
N ASP A 29 4.35 13.57 1.37
CA ASP A 29 3.88 12.59 0.38
C ASP A 29 5.03 11.80 -0.23
N VAL A 30 6.19 12.44 -0.44
CA VAL A 30 7.39 11.75 -0.94
C VAL A 30 7.88 10.72 0.09
N TYR A 31 7.99 11.08 1.37
CA TYR A 31 8.39 10.13 2.41
C TYR A 31 7.36 9.02 2.64
N ALA A 32 6.06 9.35 2.58
CA ALA A 32 4.98 8.38 2.74
C ALA A 32 4.95 7.38 1.57
N GLY A 33 5.07 7.87 0.34
CA GLY A 33 5.07 7.05 -0.87
C GLY A 33 6.29 6.14 -0.96
N PHE A 34 7.50 6.68 -0.75
CA PHE A 34 8.72 5.85 -0.67
C PHE A 34 8.68 4.87 0.50
N GLY A 35 8.19 5.31 1.67
CA GLY A 35 8.00 4.46 2.84
C GLY A 35 7.11 3.27 2.54
N LEU A 36 5.91 3.50 2.00
CA LEU A 36 4.99 2.43 1.62
C LEU A 36 5.60 1.49 0.57
N PHE A 37 6.27 2.05 -0.44
CA PHE A 37 6.90 1.27 -1.50
C PHE A 37 7.96 0.30 -0.95
N PHE A 38 8.92 0.81 -0.17
CA PHE A 38 10.00 -0.01 0.37
C PHE A 38 9.54 -0.94 1.48
N VAL A 39 8.58 -0.54 2.32
CA VAL A 39 7.96 -1.44 3.29
C VAL A 39 7.23 -2.56 2.56
N GLY A 40 6.46 -2.25 1.52
CA GLY A 40 5.76 -3.25 0.71
C GLY A 40 6.71 -4.24 0.05
N LEU A 41 7.78 -3.73 -0.58
CA LEU A 41 8.84 -4.54 -1.16
C LEU A 41 9.53 -5.43 -0.10
N GLY A 42 9.89 -4.84 1.04
CA GLY A 42 10.51 -5.55 2.16
C GLY A 42 9.62 -6.65 2.71
N LEU A 43 8.33 -6.38 2.90
CA LEU A 43 7.35 -7.38 3.34
C LEU A 43 7.22 -8.54 2.34
N GLY A 44 7.25 -8.26 1.03
CA GLY A 44 7.28 -9.29 0.00
C GLY A 44 8.52 -10.19 0.11
N LEU A 45 9.71 -9.59 0.24
CA LEU A 45 10.97 -10.32 0.39
C LEU A 45 11.01 -11.15 1.69
N VAL A 46 10.58 -10.56 2.81
CA VAL A 46 10.46 -11.26 4.10
C VAL A 46 9.46 -12.41 3.98
N GLY A 47 8.31 -12.20 3.35
CA GLY A 47 7.32 -13.26 3.09
C GLY A 47 7.92 -14.44 2.34
N VAL A 48 8.68 -14.18 1.27
CA VAL A 48 9.38 -15.23 0.51
C VAL A 48 10.41 -15.95 1.39
N ALA A 49 11.26 -15.22 2.11
CA ALA A 49 12.29 -15.82 2.96
C ALA A 49 11.68 -16.71 4.07
N VAL A 50 10.64 -16.22 4.74
CA VAL A 50 9.93 -16.96 5.80
C VAL A 50 9.18 -18.16 5.22
N PHE A 51 8.62 -18.04 4.01
CA PHE A 51 8.00 -19.17 3.32
C PHE A 51 9.03 -20.27 3.01
N LEU A 52 10.20 -19.89 2.48
CA LEU A 52 11.29 -20.83 2.20
C LEU A 52 11.79 -21.50 3.49
N TYR A 53 11.89 -20.75 4.59
CA TYR A 53 12.19 -21.31 5.90
C TYR A 53 11.13 -22.33 6.36
N SER A 54 9.84 -22.09 6.10
CA SER A 54 8.79 -23.05 6.46
C SER A 54 8.98 -24.43 5.79
N ALA A 55 9.65 -24.48 4.64
CA ALA A 55 9.90 -25.73 3.92
C ALA A 55 10.95 -26.63 4.61
N THR A 56 11.71 -26.10 5.58
CA THR A 56 12.66 -26.89 6.38
C THR A 56 12.04 -27.48 7.65
N LEU A 57 10.78 -27.14 7.95
CA LEU A 57 10.07 -27.62 9.14
C LEU A 57 9.41 -28.98 8.88
N PRO A 58 9.10 -29.76 9.95
CA PRO A 58 8.41 -31.04 9.80
C PRO A 58 7.10 -30.90 9.01
N PRO A 59 6.85 -31.74 7.99
CA PRO A 59 5.62 -31.67 7.20
C PRO A 59 4.37 -31.83 8.07
N ASN A 60 3.31 -31.10 7.74
CA ASN A 60 2.01 -31.15 8.41
C ASN A 60 2.06 -30.87 9.93
N SER A 61 3.07 -30.14 10.39
CA SER A 61 3.18 -29.72 11.78
C SER A 61 2.54 -28.34 12.01
N GLU A 62 2.07 -28.07 13.23
CA GLU A 62 1.53 -26.77 13.59
C GLU A 62 2.54 -25.63 13.37
N SER A 63 3.83 -25.87 13.65
CA SER A 63 4.89 -24.88 13.45
C SER A 63 5.07 -24.53 11.97
N MET A 64 5.01 -25.51 11.08
CA MET A 64 5.04 -25.28 9.63
C MET A 64 3.87 -24.40 9.19
N TYR A 65 2.66 -24.69 9.64
CA TYR A 65 1.48 -23.88 9.31
C TYR A 65 1.59 -22.45 9.87
N ALA A 66 1.98 -22.29 11.14
CA ALA A 66 2.15 -20.98 11.75
C ALA A 66 3.16 -20.10 10.98
N VAL A 67 4.31 -20.66 10.61
CA VAL A 67 5.33 -19.94 9.83
C VAL A 67 4.81 -19.58 8.43
N ARG A 68 4.07 -20.48 7.78
CA ARG A 68 3.45 -20.20 6.48
C ARG A 68 2.40 -19.12 6.56
N GLN A 69 1.60 -19.09 7.62
CA GLN A 69 0.60 -18.04 7.83
C GLN A 69 1.27 -16.67 7.90
N VAL A 70 2.35 -16.54 8.69
CA VAL A 70 3.15 -15.30 8.79
C VAL A 70 3.73 -14.92 7.43
N ALA A 71 4.32 -15.87 6.72
CA ALA A 71 4.88 -15.64 5.38
C ALA A 71 3.83 -15.14 4.38
N SER A 72 2.66 -15.79 4.35
CA SER A 72 1.55 -15.44 3.47
C SER A 72 0.96 -14.07 3.82
N VAL A 73 0.81 -13.74 5.10
CA VAL A 73 0.35 -12.41 5.53
C VAL A 73 1.35 -11.33 5.13
N ALA A 74 2.65 -11.54 5.36
CA ALA A 74 3.68 -10.59 4.95
C ALA A 74 3.67 -10.35 3.44
N ALA A 75 3.63 -11.43 2.64
CA ALA A 75 3.54 -11.33 1.19
C ALA A 75 2.26 -10.62 0.71
N ALA A 76 1.12 -10.94 1.31
CA ALA A 76 -0.17 -10.33 0.95
C ALA A 76 -0.29 -8.86 1.39
N LEU A 77 0.36 -8.44 2.47
CA LEU A 77 0.46 -7.02 2.84
C LEU A 77 1.40 -6.25 1.93
N GLY A 78 2.47 -6.91 1.48
CA GLY A 78 3.53 -6.28 0.70
C GLY A 78 3.04 -5.68 -0.61
N LEU A 79 2.21 -6.42 -1.35
CA LEU A 79 1.72 -5.99 -2.67
C LEU A 79 0.85 -4.72 -2.63
N PRO A 80 -0.24 -4.62 -1.86
CA PRO A 80 -1.05 -3.39 -1.79
C PRO A 80 -0.25 -2.23 -1.20
N ALA A 81 0.64 -2.46 -0.22
CA ALA A 81 1.52 -1.41 0.30
C ALA A 81 2.46 -0.87 -0.79
N LEU A 82 3.07 -1.75 -1.58
CA LEU A 82 3.94 -1.35 -2.69
C LEU A 82 3.18 -0.50 -3.71
N LEU A 83 1.99 -0.96 -4.13
CA LEU A 83 1.17 -0.28 -5.12
C LEU A 83 0.64 1.07 -4.62
N LEU A 84 0.20 1.14 -3.36
CA LEU A 84 -0.22 2.40 -2.74
C LEU A 84 0.94 3.38 -2.60
N GLY A 85 2.16 2.89 -2.36
CA GLY A 85 3.36 3.72 -2.40
C GLY A 85 3.54 4.41 -3.76
N VAL A 86 3.28 3.69 -4.87
CA VAL A 86 3.28 4.27 -6.22
C VAL A 86 2.18 5.31 -6.38
N VAL A 87 0.95 5.02 -5.92
CA VAL A 87 -0.17 5.98 -6.00
C VAL A 87 0.16 7.28 -5.26
N VAL A 88 0.74 7.20 -4.06
CA VAL A 88 1.10 8.37 -3.25
C VAL A 88 2.28 9.15 -3.85
N LEU A 89 3.22 8.47 -4.52
CA LEU A 89 4.32 9.14 -5.23
C LEU A 89 3.85 9.91 -6.47
N LEU A 90 2.74 9.49 -7.09
CA LEU A 90 2.15 10.21 -8.20
C LEU A 90 1.38 11.42 -7.66
N PRO A 91 1.45 12.60 -8.32
CA PRO A 91 0.68 13.79 -7.93
C PRO A 91 -0.79 13.63 -8.35
N VAL A 92 -1.48 12.67 -7.72
CA VAL A 92 -2.87 12.31 -8.01
C VAL A 92 -3.87 13.13 -7.22
N ASP A 93 -5.08 13.26 -7.76
CA ASP A 93 -6.21 13.82 -7.03
C ASP A 93 -6.50 13.05 -5.75
N LEU A 94 -6.93 13.77 -4.70
CA LEU A 94 -7.38 13.19 -3.42
C LEU A 94 -8.41 12.06 -3.60
N ARG A 95 -9.25 12.14 -4.65
CA ARG A 95 -10.25 11.11 -4.98
C ARG A 95 -9.61 9.76 -5.30
N MET A 96 -8.47 9.77 -6.00
CA MET A 96 -7.75 8.55 -6.34
C MET A 96 -7.02 7.99 -5.12
N LEU A 97 -6.54 8.84 -4.21
CA LEU A 97 -6.01 8.40 -2.92
C LEU A 97 -7.08 7.69 -2.08
N TYR A 98 -8.31 8.20 -2.03
CA TYR A 98 -9.41 7.52 -1.33
C TYR A 98 -9.78 6.18 -1.98
N LEU A 99 -9.79 6.11 -3.32
CA LEU A 99 -10.05 4.85 -4.03
C LEU A 99 -8.97 3.81 -3.72
N GLY A 100 -7.69 4.21 -3.77
CA GLY A 100 -6.57 3.37 -3.41
C GLY A 100 -6.65 2.89 -1.96
N ALA A 101 -6.86 3.81 -1.01
CA ALA A 101 -7.02 3.47 0.41
C ALA A 101 -8.19 2.51 0.65
N GLY A 102 -9.33 2.72 -0.04
CA GLY A 102 -10.47 1.80 -0.01
C GLY A 102 -10.12 0.41 -0.53
N GLY A 103 -9.43 0.32 -1.67
CA GLY A 103 -8.93 -0.94 -2.20
C GLY A 103 -7.98 -1.65 -1.23
N GLY A 104 -7.08 -0.90 -0.59
CA GLY A 104 -6.19 -1.39 0.46
C GLY A 104 -6.96 -1.97 1.66
N ALA A 105 -8.01 -1.29 2.12
CA ALA A 105 -8.87 -1.79 3.20
C ALA A 105 -9.57 -3.12 2.82
N VAL A 106 -10.02 -3.26 1.56
CA VAL A 106 -10.58 -4.52 1.06
C VAL A 106 -9.53 -5.63 1.05
N CYS A 107 -8.28 -5.34 0.66
CA CYS A 107 -7.18 -6.30 0.76
C CYS A 107 -6.95 -6.73 2.22
N LEU A 108 -6.95 -5.80 3.18
CA LEU A 108 -6.80 -6.11 4.60
C LEU A 108 -7.93 -7.00 5.12
N ALA A 109 -9.17 -6.76 4.70
CA ALA A 109 -10.30 -7.62 5.06
C ALA A 109 -10.13 -9.06 4.54
N ALA A 110 -9.63 -9.23 3.31
CA ALA A 110 -9.35 -10.54 2.76
C ALA A 110 -8.18 -11.25 3.47
N ILE A 111 -7.16 -10.50 3.89
CA ILE A 111 -6.07 -11.04 4.72
C ILE A 111 -6.60 -11.49 6.09
N GLY A 112 -7.52 -10.73 6.68
CA GLY A 112 -8.21 -11.12 7.91
C GLY A 112 -9.00 -12.44 7.75
N LEU A 113 -9.71 -12.60 6.63
CA LEU A 113 -10.38 -13.85 6.27
C LEU A 113 -9.38 -15.01 6.16
N PHE A 114 -8.23 -14.79 5.50
CA PHE A 114 -7.17 -15.78 5.42
C PHE A 114 -6.66 -16.19 6.81
N VAL A 115 -6.36 -15.22 7.68
CA VAL A 115 -5.84 -15.49 9.03
C VAL A 115 -6.84 -16.31 9.85
N TRP A 116 -8.13 -16.03 9.71
CA TRP A 116 -9.18 -16.76 10.42
C TRP A 116 -9.42 -18.18 9.89
N ALA A 117 -9.39 -18.36 8.57
CA ALA A 117 -9.68 -19.64 7.93
C ALA A 117 -8.47 -20.59 7.88
N TYR A 118 -7.25 -20.05 7.85
CA TYR A 118 -6.03 -20.85 7.76
C TYR A 118 -5.65 -21.47 9.13
N PRO A 119 -5.22 -22.75 9.19
CA PRO A 119 -5.00 -23.68 8.08
C PRO A 119 -6.19 -24.60 7.76
N HIS A 120 -7.24 -24.61 8.59
CA HIS A 120 -8.24 -25.69 8.59
C HIS A 120 -9.38 -25.54 7.58
N ALA A 121 -9.63 -24.33 7.09
CA ALA A 121 -10.71 -24.01 6.16
C ALA A 121 -10.17 -23.23 4.93
N TRP A 122 -8.89 -23.40 4.61
CA TRP A 122 -8.23 -22.72 3.52
C TRP A 122 -7.53 -23.70 2.58
N ASN A 123 -8.05 -23.84 1.36
CA ASN A 123 -7.58 -24.75 0.34
C ASN A 123 -7.64 -26.22 0.82
N VAL A 124 -8.80 -26.59 1.36
CA VAL A 124 -9.09 -27.92 1.92
C VAL A 124 -10.09 -28.66 1.05
N THR A 125 -9.97 -29.98 1.00
CA THR A 125 -10.88 -30.83 0.19
C THR A 125 -12.26 -30.98 0.83
N ASN A 126 -12.34 -30.94 2.16
CA ASN A 126 -13.58 -31.08 2.90
C ASN A 126 -14.13 -29.69 3.27
N PRO A 127 -15.34 -29.32 2.82
CA PRO A 127 -15.95 -28.04 3.16
C PRO A 127 -16.12 -27.83 4.67
N PRO A 128 -16.12 -26.57 5.15
CA PRO A 128 -16.06 -25.33 4.36
C PRO A 128 -14.64 -24.97 3.88
N ASP A 129 -14.52 -24.50 2.63
CA ASP A 129 -13.30 -23.89 2.10
C ASP A 129 -13.57 -22.43 1.71
N TYR A 130 -12.83 -21.50 2.31
CA TYR A 130 -12.95 -20.06 2.08
C TYR A 130 -11.87 -19.50 1.15
N SER A 131 -10.97 -20.34 0.62
CA SER A 131 -9.84 -19.90 -0.19
C SER A 131 -10.27 -19.10 -1.44
N ALA A 132 -11.25 -19.62 -2.20
CA ALA A 132 -11.77 -18.97 -3.39
C ALA A 132 -12.41 -17.60 -3.07
N GLN A 133 -13.18 -17.54 -1.99
CA GLN A 133 -13.80 -16.29 -1.54
C GLN A 133 -12.74 -15.26 -1.12
N GLY A 134 -11.74 -15.68 -0.33
CA GLY A 134 -10.65 -14.81 0.10
C GLY A 134 -9.84 -14.26 -1.07
N VAL A 135 -9.47 -15.11 -2.02
CA VAL A 135 -8.74 -14.70 -3.23
C VAL A 135 -9.57 -13.74 -4.07
N ALA A 136 -10.88 -13.96 -4.22
CA ALA A 136 -11.76 -13.07 -4.96
C ALA A 136 -11.84 -11.68 -4.31
N VAL A 137 -12.06 -11.60 -3.00
CA VAL A 137 -12.14 -10.33 -2.26
C VAL A 137 -10.79 -9.59 -2.33
N TYR A 138 -9.68 -10.29 -2.14
CA TYR A 138 -8.35 -9.70 -2.23
C TYR A 138 -8.07 -9.13 -3.64
N SER A 139 -8.48 -9.87 -4.68
CA SER A 139 -8.32 -9.43 -6.07
C SER A 139 -9.14 -8.17 -6.37
N LEU A 140 -10.37 -8.08 -5.85
CA LEU A 140 -11.19 -6.87 -5.98
C LEU A 140 -10.52 -5.65 -5.32
N GLY A 141 -9.94 -5.85 -4.13
CA GLY A 141 -9.17 -4.80 -3.46
C GLY A 141 -7.97 -4.34 -4.30
N LEU A 142 -7.19 -5.29 -4.84
CA LEU A 142 -6.07 -4.97 -5.72
C LEU A 142 -6.48 -4.24 -6.99
N VAL A 143 -7.58 -4.65 -7.64
CA VAL A 143 -8.10 -3.95 -8.82
C VAL A 143 -8.45 -2.51 -8.51
N ALA A 144 -9.04 -2.23 -7.33
CA ALA A 144 -9.32 -0.87 -6.90
C ALA A 144 -8.03 -0.06 -6.66
N VAL A 145 -7.01 -0.66 -6.04
CA VAL A 145 -5.69 -0.02 -5.84
C VAL A 145 -5.03 0.30 -7.19
N ILE A 146 -5.01 -0.64 -8.12
CA ILE A 146 -4.41 -0.47 -9.46
C ILE A 146 -5.22 0.55 -10.28
N GLY A 147 -6.56 0.52 -10.17
CA GLY A 147 -7.44 1.46 -10.84
C GLY A 147 -7.18 2.91 -10.42
N ALA A 148 -6.85 3.13 -9.15
CA ALA A 148 -6.42 4.44 -8.65
C ALA A 148 -5.12 4.92 -9.31
N THR A 149 -4.17 4.01 -9.59
CA THR A 149 -2.95 4.33 -10.35
C THR A 149 -3.24 4.61 -11.82
N GLY A 150 -4.13 3.86 -12.46
CA GLY A 150 -4.42 4.00 -13.89
C GLY A 150 -5.18 5.28 -14.23
N ALA A 151 -6.16 5.66 -13.41
CA ALA A 151 -6.92 6.90 -13.59
C ALA A 151 -6.09 8.18 -13.33
N ALA A 152 -4.90 8.05 -12.74
CA ALA A 152 -3.93 9.13 -12.58
C ALA A 152 -3.24 9.55 -13.90
N LEU A 153 -3.26 8.66 -14.91
CA LEU A 153 -2.45 8.78 -16.12
C LEU A 153 -3.24 9.29 -17.34
N VAL A 154 -4.57 9.47 -17.20
CA VAL A 154 -5.50 9.95 -18.25
C VAL A 154 -6.08 11.29 -17.83
#